data_AF-A0A922CRP8-F1
#
_entry.id   AF-A0A922CRP8-F1
#
_cell.length_a   1.000
_cell.length_b   1.000
_cell.length_c   1.000
_cell.angle_alpha   90.00
_cell.angle_beta   90.00
_cell.angle_gamma   90.00
#
_symmetry.space_group_name_H-M   'P 1'
#
loop_
_entity.id
_entity.type
_entity.pdbx_description
1 polymer ?
#
loop_
_entity_poly.entity_id
_entity_poly.type
_entity_poly.pdbx_seq_one_letter_code
_entity_poly.pdbx_strand_id
1 'polypeptide(L)'
;MWDRYLSNMPEGSQKAMKIPDLVTGDFDSITEDVMQKYKKKGCKIVHTPDQNHTDFTKALMELHKYCQENKIQMDNVIAIGQSSGRLDQILGNIQTLFLAKEKQLLNPNTKLFLMSDDAISWLLQPGDHVVSIPDDTRKHKRAWCSLIPIGETCQSVTSSGLKWNLNDQPLKYGEIVSTSNTFDGSEKVMIKCSNTLLWSMRVPCLLGQ
;
A
#
# COMPACT_ATOMS: atom_id res chain seq x y z
N MET A 1 -8.38 15.50 -0.52
CA MET A 1 -8.07 14.06 -0.44
C MET A 1 -8.86 13.37 0.68
N TRP A 2 -8.72 13.78 1.95
CA TRP A 2 -9.51 13.21 3.07
C TRP A 2 -11.04 13.41 2.95
N ASP A 3 -11.51 14.63 2.67
CA ASP A 3 -12.95 14.88 2.49
C ASP A 3 -13.56 14.05 1.35
N ARG A 4 -12.80 13.85 0.26
CA ARG A 4 -13.21 13.01 -0.88
C ARG A 4 -13.24 11.52 -0.51
N TYR A 5 -12.29 11.08 0.32
CA TYR A 5 -12.27 9.72 0.84
C TYR A 5 -13.50 9.48 1.74
N LEU A 6 -13.78 10.39 2.67
CA LEU A 6 -14.98 10.33 3.52
C LEU A 6 -16.27 10.34 2.69
N SER A 7 -16.39 11.20 1.67
CA SER A 7 -17.61 11.28 0.86
C SER A 7 -17.93 9.99 0.10
N ASN A 8 -16.92 9.14 -0.14
CA ASN A 8 -17.11 7.86 -0.81
C ASN A 8 -17.52 6.73 0.15
N MET A 9 -17.48 6.96 1.47
CA MET A 9 -17.90 5.97 2.47
C MET A 9 -19.41 6.01 2.72
N PRO A 10 -20.01 4.90 3.18
CA PRO A 10 -21.39 4.90 3.68
C PRO A 10 -21.58 5.93 4.80
N GLU A 11 -22.75 6.59 4.85
CA GLU A 11 -23.01 7.73 5.75
C GLU A 11 -22.79 7.39 7.24
N GLY A 12 -23.12 6.17 7.65
CA GLY A 12 -22.87 5.67 9.01
C GLY A 12 -21.37 5.63 9.35
N SER A 13 -20.53 5.24 8.39
CA SER A 13 -19.07 5.21 8.55
C SER A 13 -18.47 6.62 8.58
N GLN A 14 -19.03 7.56 7.80
CA GLN A 14 -18.54 8.95 7.77
C GLN A 14 -18.58 9.60 9.15
N LYS A 15 -19.68 9.40 9.90
CA LYS A 15 -19.88 9.98 11.24
C LYS A 15 -18.97 9.35 12.30
N ALA A 16 -18.53 8.11 12.09
CA ALA A 16 -17.65 7.39 13.00
C ALA A 16 -16.16 7.69 12.76
N MET A 17 -15.79 8.24 11.59
CA MET A 17 -14.40 8.50 11.25
C MET A 17 -13.85 9.68 12.04
N LYS A 18 -12.72 9.43 12.72
CA LYS A 18 -11.96 10.47 13.41
C LYS A 18 -11.33 11.42 12.40
N ILE A 19 -11.16 12.67 12.81
CA ILE A 19 -10.37 13.64 12.04
C ILE A 19 -8.90 13.19 11.97
N PRO A 20 -8.14 13.59 10.94
CA PRO A 20 -6.73 13.26 10.84
C PRO A 20 -5.92 13.87 12.00
N ASP A 21 -4.96 13.13 12.54
CA ASP A 21 -4.02 13.67 13.54
C ASP A 21 -3.00 14.62 12.89
N LEU A 22 -2.57 14.30 11.65
CA LEU A 22 -1.63 15.08 10.86
C LEU A 22 -2.17 15.39 9.46
N VAL A 23 -1.84 16.58 8.97
CA VAL A 23 -1.98 16.97 7.57
C VAL A 23 -0.62 17.46 7.09
N THR A 24 -0.03 16.73 6.15
CA THR A 24 1.33 16.98 5.64
C THR A 24 1.32 17.18 4.13
N GLY A 25 2.27 17.93 3.60
CA GLY A 25 2.42 18.16 2.17
C GLY A 25 3.14 19.49 1.87
N ASP A 26 3.45 19.73 0.61
CA ASP A 26 3.92 21.06 0.17
C ASP A 26 2.79 22.10 0.05
N PHE A 27 1.54 21.63 0.11
CA PHE A 27 0.30 22.42 0.12
C PHE A 27 0.04 23.21 -1.17
N ASP A 28 0.56 22.74 -2.31
CA ASP A 28 0.29 23.32 -3.62
C ASP A 28 -1.17 23.14 -4.10
N SER A 29 -1.86 22.14 -3.56
CA SER A 29 -3.15 21.63 -4.04
C SER A 29 -4.28 21.77 -3.02
N ILE A 30 -3.97 22.16 -1.78
CA ILE A 30 -4.97 22.39 -0.71
C ILE A 30 -5.38 23.87 -0.69
N THR A 31 -6.67 24.14 -0.52
CA THR A 31 -7.15 25.52 -0.35
C THR A 31 -7.00 25.99 1.09
N GLU A 32 -6.85 27.31 1.29
CA GLU A 32 -6.76 27.93 2.62
C GLU A 32 -7.96 27.57 3.52
N ASP A 33 -9.17 27.56 2.97
CA ASP A 33 -10.39 27.19 3.71
C ASP A 33 -10.33 25.76 4.27
N VAL A 34 -9.83 24.81 3.48
CA VAL A 34 -9.69 23.42 3.91
C VAL A 34 -8.59 23.30 4.97
N MET A 35 -7.48 24.01 4.79
CA MET A 35 -6.40 24.05 5.77
C MET A 35 -6.87 24.61 7.11
N GLN A 36 -7.57 25.74 7.10
CA GLN A 36 -8.14 26.37 8.29
C GLN A 36 -9.21 25.50 8.96
N LYS A 37 -10.03 24.79 8.16
CA LYS A 37 -11.01 23.82 8.68
C LYS A 37 -10.33 22.74 9.52
N TYR A 38 -9.25 22.11 9.05
CA TYR A 38 -8.55 21.06 9.80
C TYR A 38 -7.74 21.61 10.97
N LYS A 39 -7.12 22.79 10.80
CA LYS A 39 -6.43 23.49 11.89
C LYS A 39 -7.37 23.80 13.07
N LYS A 40 -8.57 24.32 12.79
CA LYS A 40 -9.62 24.58 13.81
C LYS A 40 -10.13 23.31 14.49
N LYS A 41 -10.10 22.17 13.78
CA LYS A 41 -10.46 20.86 14.33
C LYS A 41 -9.36 20.22 15.17
N GLY A 42 -8.17 20.83 15.26
CA GLY A 42 -7.06 20.34 16.09
C GLY A 42 -6.05 19.47 15.36
N CYS A 43 -6.12 19.36 14.02
CA CYS A 43 -5.13 18.60 13.24
C CYS A 43 -3.77 19.31 13.25
N LYS A 44 -2.67 18.56 13.42
CA LYS A 44 -1.30 19.08 13.30
C LYS A 44 -0.97 19.29 11.82
N ILE A 45 -0.79 20.54 11.41
CA ILE A 45 -0.40 20.88 10.03
C ILE A 45 1.13 20.93 9.96
N VAL A 46 1.72 20.16 9.04
CA VAL A 46 3.18 20.13 8.83
C VAL A 46 3.49 20.42 7.37
N HIS A 47 4.11 21.57 7.09
CA HIS A 47 4.54 21.91 5.75
C HIS A 47 5.83 21.18 5.39
N THR A 48 5.84 20.48 4.26
CA THR A 48 6.97 19.69 3.78
C THR A 48 7.38 20.17 2.37
N PRO A 49 8.16 21.26 2.26
CA PRO A 49 8.45 21.93 0.99
C PRO A 49 9.43 21.18 0.07
N ASP A 50 10.07 20.11 0.56
CA ASP A 50 11.01 19.31 -0.23
C ASP A 50 10.38 18.81 -1.53
N GLN A 51 11.10 19.01 -2.63
CA GLN A 51 10.70 18.66 -4.00
C GLN A 51 11.39 17.39 -4.50
N ASN A 52 12.35 16.84 -3.75
CA ASN A 52 13.03 15.59 -4.12
C ASN A 52 12.18 14.35 -3.78
N HIS A 53 11.16 14.49 -2.93
CA HIS A 53 10.30 13.40 -2.48
C HIS A 53 8.83 13.73 -2.71
N THR A 54 8.06 12.69 -3.06
CA THR A 54 6.59 12.79 -3.16
C THR A 54 5.98 13.08 -1.79
N ASP A 55 4.78 13.67 -1.78
CA ASP A 55 4.04 13.87 -0.52
C ASP A 55 3.78 12.57 0.23
N PHE A 56 3.64 11.43 -0.47
CA PHE A 56 3.52 10.13 0.20
C PHE A 56 4.80 9.77 0.97
N THR A 57 5.98 9.94 0.35
CA THR A 57 7.26 9.69 1.05
C THR A 57 7.41 10.63 2.25
N LYS A 58 7.15 11.93 2.06
CA LYS A 58 7.23 12.93 3.13
C LYS A 58 6.24 12.63 4.27
N ALA A 59 5.03 12.17 3.95
CA ALA A 59 4.04 11.77 4.93
C ALA A 59 4.50 10.59 5.80
N LEU A 60 5.22 9.60 5.24
CA LEU A 60 5.79 8.50 6.03
C LEU A 60 6.88 8.99 6.99
N MET A 61 7.72 9.94 6.56
CA MET A 61 8.76 10.54 7.40
C MET A 61 8.14 11.29 8.59
N GLU A 62 7.14 12.12 8.34
CA GLU A 62 6.43 12.85 9.40
C GLU A 62 5.61 11.92 10.30
N LEU A 63 5.02 10.85 9.75
CA LEU A 63 4.35 9.81 10.53
C LEU A 63 5.32 9.14 11.50
N HIS A 64 6.51 8.76 11.04
CA HIS A 64 7.53 8.15 11.89
C HIS A 64 7.95 9.06 13.03
N LYS A 65 8.24 10.34 12.72
CA LYS A 65 8.57 11.36 13.72
C LYS A 65 7.43 11.53 14.74
N TYR A 66 6.19 11.63 14.26
CA TYR A 66 5.03 11.75 15.13
C TYR A 66 4.88 10.54 16.06
N CYS A 67 5.06 9.32 15.55
CA CYS A 67 5.03 8.12 16.37
C CYS A 67 6.12 8.11 17.43
N GLN A 68 7.34 8.56 17.10
CA GLN A 68 8.43 8.67 18.08
C GLN A 68 8.14 9.70 19.18
N GLU A 69 7.71 10.92 18.79
CA GLU A 69 7.37 12.00 19.73
C GLU A 69 6.28 11.57 20.73
N ASN A 70 5.29 10.81 20.25
CA ASN A 70 4.13 10.39 21.04
C ASN A 70 4.25 8.98 21.63
N LYS A 71 5.41 8.32 21.47
CA LYS A 71 5.67 6.93 21.93
C LYS A 71 4.62 5.92 21.42
N ILE A 72 4.19 6.09 20.17
CA ILE A 72 3.22 5.21 19.50
C ILE A 72 4.00 4.09 18.81
N GLN A 73 3.70 2.85 19.16
CA GLN A 73 4.15 1.69 18.39
C GLN A 73 3.13 1.40 17.29
N MET A 74 3.61 1.40 16.04
CA MET A 74 2.79 1.20 14.86
C MET A 74 3.17 -0.12 14.19
N ASP A 75 2.25 -1.07 14.15
CA ASP A 75 2.50 -2.36 13.51
C ASP A 75 2.31 -2.31 11.99
N ASN A 76 1.33 -1.54 11.53
CA ASN A 76 0.93 -1.49 10.12
C ASN A 76 0.60 -0.07 9.69
N VAL A 77 1.01 0.29 8.48
CA VAL A 77 0.61 1.51 7.77
C VAL A 77 -0.10 1.08 6.49
N ILE A 78 -1.32 1.57 6.30
CA ILE A 78 -2.10 1.38 5.08
C ILE A 78 -2.20 2.72 4.39
N ALA A 79 -1.46 2.87 3.29
CA ALA A 79 -1.53 4.04 2.42
C ALA A 79 -2.68 3.84 1.43
N ILE A 80 -3.67 4.74 1.47
CA ILE A 80 -4.81 4.70 0.55
C ILE A 80 -4.52 5.64 -0.61
N GLY A 81 -4.34 5.07 -1.80
CA GLY A 81 -4.04 5.78 -3.02
C GLY A 81 -5.08 5.56 -4.11
N GLN A 82 -4.91 6.26 -5.24
CA GLN A 82 -5.67 6.00 -6.46
C GLN A 82 -4.84 5.12 -7.40
N SER A 83 -5.48 4.12 -8.02
CA SER A 83 -4.88 3.25 -9.04
C SER A 83 -5.08 3.76 -10.48
N SER A 84 -5.72 4.91 -10.64
CA SER A 84 -6.07 5.50 -11.94
C SER A 84 -5.64 6.96 -12.02
N GLY A 85 -5.40 7.47 -13.23
CA GLY A 85 -5.00 8.86 -13.46
C GLY A 85 -3.53 8.97 -13.83
N ARG A 86 -2.76 9.75 -13.07
CA ARG A 86 -1.33 9.98 -13.33
C ARG A 86 -0.50 8.72 -13.09
N LEU A 87 -0.12 8.04 -14.17
CA LEU A 87 0.70 6.83 -14.12
C LEU A 87 2.02 7.04 -13.37
N ASP A 88 2.66 8.19 -13.57
CA ASP A 88 3.89 8.55 -12.88
C ASP A 88 3.71 8.63 -11.35
N GLN A 89 2.55 9.09 -10.85
CA GLN A 89 2.23 9.07 -9.43
C GLN A 89 1.98 7.65 -8.91
N ILE A 90 1.33 6.80 -9.71
CA ILE A 90 1.14 5.37 -9.35
C ILE A 90 2.50 4.70 -9.19
N LEU A 91 3.42 4.92 -10.13
CA LEU A 91 4.79 4.42 -10.04
C LEU A 91 5.58 5.06 -8.89
N GLY A 92 5.36 6.35 -8.62
CA GLY A 92 5.92 7.06 -7.46
C GLY A 92 5.46 6.49 -6.12
N ASN A 93 4.25 5.96 -6.03
CA ASN A 93 3.78 5.24 -4.84
C ASN A 93 4.55 3.93 -4.65
N ILE A 94 4.82 3.19 -5.73
CA ILE A 94 5.66 1.99 -5.65
C ILE A 94 7.09 2.35 -5.24
N GLN A 95 7.68 3.40 -5.82
CA GLN A 95 8.98 3.92 -5.41
C GLN A 95 9.03 4.24 -3.91
N THR A 96 7.94 4.80 -3.36
CA THR A 96 7.84 5.09 -1.92
C THR A 96 7.90 3.81 -1.08
N LEU A 97 7.36 2.68 -1.55
CA LEU A 97 7.48 1.39 -0.86
C LEU A 97 8.95 0.93 -0.77
N PHE A 98 9.73 1.11 -1.83
CA PHE A 98 11.18 0.82 -1.83
C PHE A 98 11.92 1.74 -0.86
N LEU A 99 11.68 3.06 -0.95
CA LEU A 99 12.32 4.04 -0.05
C LEU A 99 11.99 3.77 1.42
N ALA A 100 10.75 3.40 1.73
CA ALA A 100 10.33 3.07 3.09
C ALA A 100 11.21 1.99 3.72
N LYS A 101 11.63 1.00 2.92
CA LYS A 101 12.50 -0.08 3.36
C LYS A 101 13.97 0.32 3.34
N GLU A 102 14.48 0.81 2.21
CA GLU A 102 15.90 1.09 2.00
C GLU A 102 16.42 2.25 2.85
N LYS A 103 15.58 3.27 3.06
CA LYS A 103 15.91 4.45 3.88
C LYS A 103 15.35 4.36 5.29
N GLN A 104 14.72 3.22 5.65
CA GLN A 104 14.13 2.98 6.97
C GLN A 104 13.20 4.12 7.41
N LEU A 105 12.28 4.53 6.52
CA LEU A 105 11.36 5.65 6.80
C LEU A 105 10.35 5.34 7.90
N LEU A 106 10.21 4.07 8.27
CA LEU A 106 9.34 3.57 9.34
C LEU A 106 10.15 2.66 10.26
N ASN A 107 9.57 2.28 11.42
CA ASN A 107 10.24 1.31 12.29
C ASN A 107 10.43 -0.03 11.54
N PRO A 108 11.51 -0.80 11.81
CA PRO A 108 11.81 -2.04 11.09
C PRO A 108 10.71 -3.10 11.10
N ASN A 109 9.86 -3.08 12.15
CA ASN A 109 8.76 -4.02 12.33
C ASN A 109 7.42 -3.50 11.78
N THR A 110 7.35 -2.24 11.35
CA THR A 110 6.14 -1.65 10.77
C THR A 110 5.99 -2.12 9.33
N LYS A 111 4.86 -2.76 9.03
CA LYS A 111 4.52 -3.18 7.66
C LYS A 111 3.84 -2.04 6.92
N LEU A 112 4.19 -1.86 5.65
CA LEU A 112 3.59 -0.85 4.78
C LEU A 112 2.82 -1.52 3.65
N PHE A 113 1.54 -1.16 3.53
CA PHE A 113 0.64 -1.64 2.49
C PHE A 113 0.13 -0.45 1.67
N LEU A 114 0.06 -0.63 0.36
CA LEU A 114 -0.64 0.27 -0.54
C LEU A 114 -2.01 -0.32 -0.86
N MET A 115 -3.06 0.42 -0.59
CA MET A 115 -4.42 0.05 -0.93
C MET A 115 -4.98 1.02 -1.96
N SER A 116 -5.55 0.48 -3.04
CA SER A 116 -6.14 1.26 -4.12
C SER A 116 -7.28 0.46 -4.76
N ASP A 117 -8.45 1.08 -4.89
CA ASP A 117 -9.69 0.42 -5.32
C ASP A 117 -9.98 -0.88 -4.53
N ASP A 118 -9.95 -2.03 -5.20
CA ASP A 118 -10.13 -3.36 -4.61
C ASP A 118 -8.82 -4.15 -4.46
N ALA A 119 -7.68 -3.47 -4.49
CA ALA A 119 -6.35 -4.06 -4.40
C ALA A 119 -5.63 -3.65 -3.11
N ILE A 120 -4.94 -4.60 -2.49
CA ILE A 120 -3.89 -4.34 -1.49
C ILE A 120 -2.57 -4.89 -2.01
N SER A 121 -1.50 -4.12 -1.88
CA SER A 121 -0.18 -4.42 -2.43
C SER A 121 0.93 -4.09 -1.45
N TRP A 122 2.01 -4.89 -1.44
CA TRP A 122 3.21 -4.65 -0.64
C TRP A 122 4.42 -5.37 -1.23
N LEU A 123 5.62 -5.01 -0.77
CA LEU A 123 6.86 -5.63 -1.21
C LEU A 123 7.15 -6.92 -0.41
N LEU A 124 7.36 -8.02 -1.12
CA LEU A 124 7.99 -9.23 -0.61
C LEU A 124 9.50 -9.11 -0.81
N GLN A 125 10.26 -9.19 0.28
CA GLN A 125 11.72 -9.18 0.24
C GLN A 125 12.27 -10.56 -0.19
N PRO A 126 13.54 -10.68 -0.58
CA PRO A 126 14.15 -11.98 -0.80
C PRO A 126 13.95 -12.92 0.40
N GLY A 127 13.52 -14.16 0.16
CA GLY A 127 13.28 -15.16 1.20
C GLY A 127 11.91 -15.84 1.10
N ASP A 128 11.48 -16.41 2.22
CA ASP A 128 10.26 -17.20 2.35
C ASP A 128 9.14 -16.39 3.01
N HIS A 129 7.94 -16.46 2.43
CA HIS A 129 6.76 -15.71 2.85
C HIS A 129 5.55 -16.63 2.99
N VAL A 130 4.70 -16.29 3.95
CA VAL A 130 3.39 -16.91 4.14
C VAL A 130 2.34 -15.81 4.15
N VAL A 131 1.43 -15.86 3.19
CA VAL A 131 0.32 -14.90 3.08
C VAL A 131 -0.99 -15.61 3.39
N SER A 132 -1.63 -15.24 4.49
CA SER A 132 -2.97 -15.72 4.84
C SER A 132 -4.01 -15.04 3.95
N ILE A 133 -4.85 -15.82 3.28
CA ILE A 133 -5.88 -15.32 2.37
C ILE A 133 -7.25 -15.49 3.01
N PRO A 134 -7.94 -14.38 3.38
CA PRO A 134 -9.28 -14.45 3.94
C PRO A 134 -10.27 -15.18 3.03
N ASP A 135 -11.24 -15.86 3.63
CA ASP A 135 -12.29 -16.60 2.92
C ASP A 135 -13.04 -15.73 1.91
N ASP A 136 -13.40 -14.51 2.29
CA ASP A 136 -14.13 -13.57 1.44
C ASP A 136 -13.34 -13.15 0.21
N THR A 137 -12.00 -13.07 0.31
CA THR A 137 -11.13 -12.85 -0.85
C THR A 137 -11.00 -14.11 -1.68
N ARG A 138 -10.68 -15.24 -1.05
CA ARG A 138 -10.37 -16.52 -1.70
C ARG A 138 -11.54 -17.08 -2.48
N LYS A 139 -12.76 -16.95 -1.95
CA LYS A 139 -14.00 -17.49 -2.54
C LYS A 139 -14.68 -16.50 -3.49
N HIS A 140 -14.15 -15.28 -3.65
CA HIS A 140 -14.74 -14.28 -4.51
C HIS A 140 -14.68 -14.71 -5.99
N LYS A 141 -15.76 -14.53 -6.76
CA LYS A 141 -15.83 -14.92 -8.18
C LYS A 141 -14.76 -14.26 -9.06
N ARG A 142 -14.31 -13.07 -8.67
CA ARG A 142 -13.25 -12.29 -9.33
C ARG A 142 -11.97 -12.24 -8.49
N ALA A 143 -11.71 -13.24 -7.65
CA ALA A 143 -10.48 -13.32 -6.87
C ALA A 143 -9.27 -13.32 -7.79
N TRP A 144 -8.30 -12.46 -7.49
CA TRP A 144 -7.06 -12.37 -8.26
C TRP A 144 -5.89 -12.02 -7.33
N CYS A 145 -4.69 -12.41 -7.75
CA CYS A 145 -3.44 -11.97 -7.17
C CYS A 145 -2.36 -11.86 -8.25
N SER A 146 -1.26 -11.20 -7.93
CA SER A 146 -0.12 -11.00 -8.82
C SER A 146 1.20 -11.03 -8.07
N LEU A 147 2.24 -11.53 -8.73
CA LEU A 147 3.65 -11.45 -8.34
C LEU A 147 4.40 -10.69 -9.45
N ILE A 148 4.85 -9.49 -9.13
CA ILE A 148 5.42 -8.56 -10.12
C ILE A 148 6.90 -8.28 -9.80
N PRO A 149 7.85 -8.58 -10.71
CA PRO A 149 9.28 -8.31 -10.54
C PRO A 149 9.58 -6.84 -10.82
N ILE A 150 9.17 -5.97 -9.90
CA ILE A 150 9.37 -4.53 -10.02
C ILE A 150 10.75 -4.12 -9.52
N GLY A 151 11.40 -3.19 -10.23
CA GLY A 151 12.77 -2.73 -9.94
C GLY A 151 13.85 -3.62 -10.59
N GLU A 152 13.76 -4.94 -10.42
CA GLU A 152 14.73 -5.89 -10.99
C GLU A 152 14.09 -7.24 -11.35
N THR A 153 14.82 -8.05 -12.11
CA THR A 153 14.40 -9.44 -12.42
C THR A 153 14.48 -10.30 -11.16
N CYS A 154 13.42 -11.04 -10.87
CA CYS A 154 13.46 -12.08 -9.85
C CYS A 154 13.87 -13.40 -10.49
N GLN A 155 15.08 -13.85 -10.18
CA GLN A 155 15.71 -14.99 -10.87
C GLN A 155 15.00 -16.31 -10.58
N SER A 156 14.44 -16.47 -9.38
CA SER A 156 13.74 -17.67 -8.96
C SER A 156 12.56 -17.33 -8.06
N VAL A 157 11.39 -17.85 -8.44
CA VAL A 157 10.17 -17.81 -7.64
C VAL A 157 9.57 -19.21 -7.57
N THR A 158 9.28 -19.66 -6.36
CA THR A 158 8.52 -20.89 -6.10
C THR A 158 7.30 -20.55 -5.25
N SER A 159 6.15 -21.11 -5.58
CA SER A 159 4.91 -20.86 -4.81
C SER A 159 4.04 -22.09 -4.62
N SER A 160 3.19 -22.04 -3.58
CA SER A 160 2.07 -22.96 -3.36
C SER A 160 0.85 -22.19 -2.86
N GLY A 161 -0.36 -22.72 -3.08
CA GLY A 161 -1.61 -22.03 -2.74
C GLY A 161 -2.19 -21.16 -3.87
N LEU A 162 -1.47 -21.04 -5.00
CA LEU A 162 -1.96 -20.36 -6.20
C LEU A 162 -2.53 -21.36 -7.20
N LYS A 163 -3.49 -20.92 -8.01
CA LYS A 163 -4.02 -21.72 -9.13
C LYS A 163 -2.93 -22.02 -10.17
N TRP A 164 -2.04 -21.05 -10.41
CA TRP A 164 -0.85 -21.22 -11.23
C TRP A 164 0.37 -21.03 -10.34
N ASN A 165 0.79 -22.10 -9.67
CA ASN A 165 2.00 -22.12 -8.87
C ASN A 165 3.25 -22.02 -9.75
N LEU A 166 4.27 -21.36 -9.23
CA LEU A 166 5.58 -21.22 -9.85
C LEU A 166 6.53 -22.26 -9.25
N ASN A 167 7.43 -22.81 -10.06
CA ASN A 167 8.43 -23.76 -9.61
C ASN A 167 9.80 -23.34 -10.16
N ASP A 168 10.61 -22.73 -9.29
CA ASP A 168 11.92 -22.16 -9.64
C ASP A 168 11.91 -21.31 -10.92
N GLN A 169 10.86 -20.50 -11.07
CA GLN A 169 10.60 -19.78 -12.32
C GLN A 169 11.08 -18.33 -12.24
N PRO A 170 11.83 -17.83 -13.23
CA PRO A 170 12.18 -16.42 -13.29
C PRO A 170 10.95 -15.56 -13.61
N LEU A 171 10.83 -14.42 -12.94
CA LEU A 171 9.87 -13.37 -13.28
C LEU A 171 10.62 -12.14 -13.78
N LYS A 172 10.30 -11.69 -14.99
CA LYS A 172 10.97 -10.59 -15.68
C LYS A 172 10.04 -9.87 -16.66
N TYR A 173 10.10 -8.53 -16.66
CA TYR A 173 9.43 -7.73 -17.69
C TYR A 173 9.98 -8.03 -19.09
N GLY A 174 9.09 -8.19 -20.07
CA GLY A 174 9.42 -8.65 -21.42
C GLY A 174 9.41 -10.17 -21.57
N GLU A 175 9.30 -10.91 -20.47
CA GLU A 175 9.13 -12.36 -20.45
C GLU A 175 7.86 -12.69 -19.64
N ILE A 176 8.00 -13.32 -18.48
CA ILE A 176 6.87 -13.72 -17.64
C ILE A 176 6.75 -12.79 -16.44
N VAL A 177 5.55 -12.25 -16.26
CA VAL A 177 5.08 -11.62 -15.02
C VAL A 177 3.81 -12.34 -14.61
N SER A 178 3.72 -12.77 -13.34
CA SER A 178 2.52 -13.47 -12.86
C SER A 178 1.43 -12.45 -12.55
N THR A 179 0.70 -12.01 -13.57
CA THR A 179 -0.50 -11.20 -13.43
C THR A 179 -1.75 -12.05 -13.68
N SER A 180 -2.89 -11.64 -13.12
CA SER A 180 -4.16 -12.37 -13.25
C SER A 180 -4.11 -13.83 -12.72
N ASN A 181 -3.24 -14.09 -11.73
CA ASN A 181 -3.24 -15.35 -11.00
C ASN A 181 -4.44 -15.36 -10.03
N THR A 182 -4.74 -16.50 -9.41
CA THR A 182 -5.78 -16.64 -8.40
C THR A 182 -5.41 -17.73 -7.40
N PHE A 183 -6.27 -18.00 -6.43
CA PHE A 183 -5.99 -18.94 -5.34
C PHE A 183 -6.52 -20.35 -5.69
N ASP A 184 -5.83 -21.39 -5.23
CA ASP A 184 -6.27 -22.79 -5.43
C ASP A 184 -7.31 -23.28 -4.42
N GLY A 185 -7.67 -22.41 -3.46
CA GLY A 185 -8.53 -22.77 -2.34
C GLY A 185 -7.77 -23.09 -1.05
N SER A 186 -6.44 -22.95 -1.00
CA SER A 186 -5.69 -22.99 0.25
C SER A 186 -5.87 -21.71 1.07
N GLU A 187 -5.89 -21.81 2.40
CA GLU A 187 -5.99 -20.64 3.31
C GLU A 187 -4.72 -19.78 3.30
N LYS A 188 -3.62 -20.35 2.83
CA LYS A 188 -2.30 -19.72 2.82
C LYS A 188 -1.66 -19.89 1.45
N VAL A 189 -1.00 -18.83 1.03
CA VAL A 189 -0.09 -18.84 -0.11
C VAL A 189 1.34 -18.79 0.43
N MET A 190 2.16 -19.75 0.03
CA MET A 190 3.60 -19.76 0.35
C MET A 190 4.35 -19.25 -0.87
N ILE A 191 5.28 -18.31 -0.68
CA ILE A 191 6.10 -17.75 -1.76
C ILE A 191 7.55 -17.74 -1.29
N LYS A 192 8.44 -18.29 -2.10
CA LYS A 192 9.89 -18.13 -1.98
C LYS A 192 10.38 -17.35 -3.19
N CYS A 193 11.09 -16.26 -2.96
CA CYS A 193 11.63 -15.42 -4.04
C CYS A 193 13.09 -15.02 -3.80
N SER A 194 13.88 -14.97 -4.87
CA SER A 194 15.31 -14.60 -4.80
C SER A 194 15.55 -13.09 -4.77
N ASN A 195 14.61 -12.30 -5.30
CA ASN A 195 14.66 -10.85 -5.37
C ASN A 195 13.34 -10.25 -4.88
N THR A 196 13.30 -8.93 -4.71
CA THR A 196 12.08 -8.22 -4.30
C THR A 196 10.96 -8.41 -5.32
N LEU A 197 9.76 -8.71 -4.85
CA LEU A 197 8.54 -8.78 -5.67
C LEU A 197 7.49 -7.83 -5.10
N LEU A 198 6.71 -7.19 -5.97
CA LEU A 198 5.45 -6.58 -5.55
C LEU A 198 4.38 -7.67 -5.57
N TRP A 199 3.88 -8.00 -4.39
CA TRP A 199 2.65 -8.78 -4.25
C TRP A 199 1.46 -7.85 -4.32
N SER A 200 0.43 -8.24 -5.07
CA SER A 200 -0.84 -7.54 -5.13
C SER A 200 -1.98 -8.55 -5.14
N MET A 201 -3.04 -8.28 -4.39
CA MET A 201 -4.21 -9.15 -4.35
C MET A 201 -5.49 -8.38 -4.19
N ARG A 202 -6.58 -8.97 -4.67
CA ARG A 202 -7.92 -8.46 -4.40
C ARG A 202 -8.22 -8.49 -2.90
N VAL A 203 -8.86 -7.46 -2.41
CA VAL A 203 -9.58 -7.44 -1.13
C VAL A 203 -11.02 -7.00 -1.35
N PRO A 204 -11.97 -7.37 -0.46
CA PRO A 204 -13.30 -6.78 -0.47
C PRO A 204 -13.19 -5.26 -0.44
N CYS A 205 -13.93 -4.58 -1.32
CA CYS A 205 -13.86 -3.13 -1.42
C CYS A 205 -14.27 -2.51 -0.07
N LEU A 206 -13.45 -1.60 0.48
CA LEU A 206 -13.82 -0.83 1.68
C LEU A 206 -14.97 0.15 1.40
N LEU A 207 -15.14 0.52 0.13
CA LEU A 207 -16.17 1.42 -0.37
C LEU A 207 -17.23 0.55 -1.04
N GLY A 208 -18.22 0.10 -0.28
CA GLY A 208 -19.23 -0.86 -0.73
C GLY A 208 -19.73 -0.59 -2.15
N GLN A 209 -19.45 -1.53 -3.06
CA GLN A 209 -20.08 -1.66 -4.38
C GLN A 209 -20.34 -3.14 -4.63
#